data_AF-A0A534K774-F1
#
_entry.id   AF-A0A534K774-F1
#
_cell.length_a   1.000
_cell.length_b   1.000
_cell.length_c   1.000
_cell.angle_alpha   90.00
_cell.angle_beta   90.00
_cell.angle_gamma   90.00
#
_symmetry.space_group_name_H-M   'P 1'
#
loop_
_entity.id
_entity.type
_entity.pdbx_description
1 polymer ?
#
loop_
_entity_poly.entity_id
_entity_poly.type
_entity_poly.pdbx_seq_one_letter_code
_entity_poly.pdbx_strand_id
1 'polypeptide(L)'
;MPNNDFVVLTKGSRYRITSMETRDKPLVTHGVFRGYAAIGPDDGVCMELDASHAELSGKVRIIPSHMIIAIDIVEQAEETKEKEKPGTMYG
;
A
#
# COMPACT_ATOMS: atom_id res chain seq x y z
N MET A 1 -2.90 -6.63 23.75
CA MET A 1 -3.03 -7.10 22.36
C MET A 1 -2.86 -8.61 22.37
N PRO A 2 -3.94 -9.41 22.44
CA PRO A 2 -3.81 -10.86 22.35
C PRO A 2 -3.74 -11.29 20.88
N ASN A 3 -2.93 -12.32 20.65
CA ASN A 3 -2.60 -13.03 19.41
C ASN A 3 -1.61 -12.36 18.45
N ASN A 4 -0.63 -13.18 18.10
CA ASN A 4 0.54 -12.91 17.28
C ASN A 4 0.16 -12.87 15.78
N ASP A 5 -0.86 -12.09 15.45
CA ASP A 5 -1.31 -11.87 14.08
C ASP A 5 -0.38 -10.83 13.46
N PHE A 6 0.47 -11.27 12.55
CA PHE A 6 1.30 -10.37 11.77
C PHE A 6 0.37 -9.43 10.99
N VAL A 7 0.55 -8.13 11.19
CA VAL A 7 -0.14 -7.12 10.41
C VAL A 7 0.48 -7.10 9.01
N VAL A 8 -0.30 -7.47 8.01
CA VAL A 8 0.11 -7.47 6.60
C VAL A 8 -0.72 -6.44 5.83
N LEU A 9 -0.07 -5.73 4.90
CA LEU A 9 -0.80 -4.90 3.94
C LEU A 9 -1.57 -5.80 2.97
N THR A 10 -2.89 -5.83 3.12
CA THR A 10 -3.79 -6.64 2.29
C THR A 10 -4.38 -5.80 1.16
N LYS A 11 -4.23 -6.26 -0.09
CA LYS A 11 -4.81 -5.58 -1.28
C LYS A 11 -6.31 -5.39 -1.09
N GLY A 12 -6.82 -4.23 -1.47
CA GLY A 12 -8.24 -3.86 -1.27
C GLY A 12 -8.52 -3.19 0.08
N SER A 13 -7.61 -3.27 1.06
CA SER A 13 -7.75 -2.56 2.33
C SER A 13 -7.52 -1.06 2.15
N ARG A 14 -8.13 -0.26 3.02
CA ARG A 14 -7.99 1.19 3.04
C ARG A 14 -6.94 1.61 4.07
N TYR A 15 -6.04 2.48 3.63
CA TYR A 15 -4.96 3.01 4.46
C TYR A 15 -4.85 4.51 4.36
N ARG A 16 -4.27 5.08 5.42
CA ARG A 16 -3.75 6.44 5.45
C ARG A 16 -2.23 6.35 5.59
N ILE A 17 -1.51 6.83 4.58
CA ILE A 17 -0.04 6.82 4.55
C ILE A 17 0.45 8.25 4.74
N THR A 18 1.34 8.44 5.70
CA THR A 18 2.10 9.69 5.86
C THR A 18 3.50 9.45 5.29
N SER A 19 3.88 10.22 4.27
CA SER A 19 5.20 10.13 3.62
C SER A 19 5.91 11.49 3.60
N MET A 20 7.22 11.47 3.42
CA MET A 20 8.02 12.69 3.34
C MET A 20 7.88 13.33 1.94
N GLU A 21 7.43 14.59 1.88
CA GLU A 21 7.40 15.39 0.64
C GLU A 21 8.50 16.45 0.70
N THR A 22 8.51 17.25 1.77
CA THR A 22 9.64 18.09 2.16
C THR A 22 9.95 17.89 3.65
N ARG A 23 11.07 18.44 4.13
CA ARG A 23 11.49 18.27 5.54
C ARG A 23 10.42 18.72 6.54
N ASP A 24 9.66 19.76 6.20
CA ASP A 24 8.70 20.40 7.12
C ASP A 24 7.24 20.11 6.78
N LYS A 25 6.98 19.39 5.68
CA LYS A 25 5.63 19.09 5.21
C LYS A 25 5.51 17.62 4.80
N PRO A 26 4.84 16.78 5.61
CA PRO A 26 4.51 15.43 5.19
C PRO A 26 3.35 15.46 4.18
N LEU A 27 3.40 14.54 3.21
CA LEU A 27 2.29 14.24 2.32
C LEU A 27 1.43 13.14 2.93
N VAL A 28 0.12 13.38 3.00
CA VAL A 28 -0.85 12.39 3.44
C VAL A 28 -1.53 11.80 2.21
N THR A 29 -1.50 10.48 2.08
CA THR A 29 -2.18 9.72 1.04
C THR A 29 -3.26 8.86 1.67
N HIS A 30 -4.49 8.94 1.15
CA HIS A 30 -5.63 8.13 1.57
C HIS A 30 -6.15 7.37 0.36
N GLY A 31 -6.46 6.09 0.56
CA GLY A 31 -6.94 5.28 -0.54
C GLY A 31 -6.87 3.79 -0.30
N VAL A 32 -6.98 3.04 -1.39
CA VAL A 32 -6.96 1.58 -1.41
C VAL A 32 -5.59 1.06 -1.79
N PHE A 33 -5.03 0.14 -1.01
CA PHE A 33 -3.79 -0.53 -1.36
C PHE A 33 -3.98 -1.48 -2.54
N ARG A 34 -3.19 -1.30 -3.59
CA ARG A 34 -3.25 -2.11 -4.81
C ARG A 34 -2.08 -3.09 -4.96
N GLY A 35 -1.03 -2.95 -4.14
CA GLY A 35 0.13 -3.83 -4.15
C GLY A 35 1.43 -3.03 -4.10
N TYR A 36 2.52 -3.71 -4.45
CA TYR A 36 3.85 -3.12 -4.52
C TYR A 36 4.27 -2.90 -5.98
N ALA A 37 5.19 -1.96 -6.20
CA ALA A 37 5.84 -1.74 -7.49
C ALA A 37 7.34 -1.55 -7.30
N ALA A 38 8.12 -2.01 -8.29
CA ALA A 38 9.54 -1.71 -8.38
C ALA A 38 9.76 -0.33 -9.03
N ILE A 39 10.67 0.46 -8.46
CA ILE A 39 11.10 1.77 -8.92
C ILE A 39 12.63 1.71 -9.10
N GLY A 40 13.08 1.07 -10.19
CA GLY A 40 14.50 0.79 -10.38
C GLY A 40 15.01 -0.16 -9.28
N PRO A 41 16.00 0.24 -8.44
CA PRO A 41 16.49 -0.58 -7.33
C PRO A 41 15.62 -0.50 -6.07
N ASP A 42 14.68 0.44 -5.99
CA ASP A 42 13.81 0.66 -4.85
C ASP A 42 12.44 -0.02 -5.03
N ASP A 43 11.75 -0.24 -3.91
CA ASP A 43 10.35 -0.67 -3.89
C ASP A 43 9.42 0.48 -3.47
N GLY A 44 8.16 0.39 -3.89
CA GLY A 44 7.12 1.33 -3.51
C GLY A 44 5.75 0.69 -3.27
N VAL A 45 4.93 1.39 -2.49
CA VAL A 45 3.54 1.04 -2.18
C VAL A 45 2.62 1.75 -3.17
N CYS A 46 1.75 0.98 -3.83
CA CYS A 46 0.76 1.49 -4.78
C CYS A 46 -0.58 1.74 -4.08
N MET A 47 -0.98 3.01 -4.02
CA MET A 47 -2.25 3.45 -3.46
C MET A 47 -3.14 4.02 -4.56
N GLU A 48 -4.34 3.48 -4.73
CA GLU A 48 -5.38 4.16 -5.51
C GLU A 48 -6.02 5.23 -4.65
N LEU A 49 -5.90 6.48 -5.08
CA LEU A 49 -6.31 7.67 -4.32
C LEU A 49 -7.83 7.78 -4.25
N ASP A 50 -8.35 8.07 -3.06
CA ASP A 50 -9.78 8.32 -2.88
C ASP A 50 -10.17 9.77 -3.26
N ALA A 51 -11.45 10.10 -3.09
CA ALA A 51 -12.01 11.40 -3.41
C ALA A 51 -11.39 12.58 -2.64
N SER A 52 -10.65 12.34 -1.55
CA SER A 52 -9.95 13.41 -0.81
C SER A 52 -8.80 14.04 -1.59
N HIS A 53 -8.37 13.43 -2.71
CA HIS A 53 -7.28 13.91 -3.56
C HIS A 53 -7.75 14.71 -4.80
N ALA A 54 -9.01 15.15 -4.83
CA ALA A 54 -9.58 15.98 -5.91
C ALA A 54 -9.32 15.39 -7.31
N GLU A 55 -8.65 16.13 -8.21
CA GLU A 55 -8.33 15.73 -9.58
C GLU A 55 -7.48 14.45 -9.68
N LEU A 56 -6.82 14.05 -8.60
CA LEU A 56 -6.04 12.83 -8.52
C LEU A 56 -6.85 11.62 -8.03
N SER A 57 -8.12 11.80 -7.69
CA SER A 57 -9.03 10.70 -7.30
C SER A 57 -9.05 9.61 -8.38
N GLY A 58 -8.96 8.35 -7.95
CA GLY A 58 -8.91 7.17 -8.81
C GLY A 58 -7.55 6.96 -9.51
N LYS A 59 -6.58 7.86 -9.36
CA LYS A 59 -5.21 7.64 -9.85
C LYS A 59 -4.45 6.74 -8.87
N VAL A 60 -3.47 6.01 -9.39
CA VAL A 60 -2.53 5.26 -8.56
C VAL A 60 -1.31 6.13 -8.26
N ARG A 61 -1.04 6.34 -6.97
CA ARG A 61 0.20 6.93 -6.46
C ARG A 61 1.13 5.82 -6.02
N ILE A 62 2.36 5.85 -6.52
CA ILE A 62 3.44 5.02 -6.03
C ILE A 62 4.22 5.83 -4.99
N ILE A 63 4.32 5.33 -3.77
CA ILE A 63 5.09 5.95 -2.68
C ILE A 63 6.31 5.07 -2.44
N PRO A 64 7.56 5.55 -2.67
CA PRO A 64 8.75 4.80 -2.35
C PRO A 64 8.75 4.38 -0.88
N SER A 65 9.04 3.11 -0.59
CA SER A 65 8.92 2.55 0.76
C SER A 65 9.83 3.27 1.76
N HIS A 66 11.02 3.70 1.33
CA HIS A 66 11.97 4.44 2.16
C HIS A 66 11.50 5.87 2.51
N MET A 67 10.44 6.38 1.88
CA MET A 67 9.86 7.70 2.16
C MET A 67 8.65 7.65 3.10
N ILE A 68 8.21 6.46 3.51
CA ILE A 68 7.05 6.27 4.38
C ILE A 68 7.44 6.54 5.83
N ILE A 69 6.67 7.42 6.49
CA ILE A 69 6.83 7.75 7.91
C ILE A 69 5.89 6.88 8.77
N ALA A 70 4.64 6.73 8.33
CA ALA A 70 3.62 5.94 9.03
C ALA A 70 2.56 5.40 8.06
N ILE A 71 1.98 4.25 8.42
CA ILE A 71 0.82 3.66 7.74
C ILE A 71 -0.24 3.34 8.80
N ASP A 72 -1.38 4.00 8.71
CA ASP A 72 -2.54 3.73 9.55
C ASP A 72 -3.52 2.84 8.78
N ILE A 73 -3.98 1.76 9.41
CA ILE A 73 -5.03 0.88 8.86
C ILE A 73 -6.38 1.55 9.13
N VAL A 74 -7.09 1.91 8.07
CA VAL A 74 -8.44 2.50 8.18
C VAL A 74 -9.50 1.39 8.12
N GLU A 75 -9.32 0.44 7.20
CA GLU A 75 -10.19 -0.72 7.06
C GLU A 75 -9.40 -1.88 6.45
N GLN A 76 -9.44 -3.04 7.12
CA GLN A 76 -8.83 -4.26 6.62
C GLN A 76 -9.83 -5.01 5.73
N ALA A 77 -9.44 -5.29 4.49
CA ALA A 77 -10.16 -6.22 3.63
C ALA A 77 -9.88 -7.67 4.06
N GLU A 78 -10.81 -8.58 3.77
CA GLU A 78 -10.60 -10.00 4.02
C GLU A 78 -9.41 -10.51 3.18
N GLU A 79 -8.52 -11.28 3.80
CA GLU A 79 -7.44 -11.95 3.09
C GLU A 79 -8.03 -13.03 2.17
N THR A 80 -8.22 -12.72 0.90
CA THR A 80 -8.39 -13.75 -0.12
C THR A 80 -7.06 -14.49 -0.25
N LYS A 81 -6.97 -15.68 0.35
CA LYS A 81 -5.90 -16.64 0.08
C LYS A 81 -5.94 -16.97 -1.40
N GLU A 82 -5.16 -16.27 -2.22
CA GLU A 82 -4.90 -16.71 -3.59
C GLU A 82 -4.27 -18.09 -3.50
N LYS A 83 -4.97 -19.10 -4.02
CA LYS A 83 -4.41 -20.45 -4.16
C LYS A 83 -3.17 -20.34 -5.05
N GLU A 84 -1.99 -20.54 -4.47
CA GLU A 84 -0.78 -20.79 -5.25
C GLU A 84 -1.09 -21.87 -6.28
N LYS A 85 -1.07 -21.52 -7.56
CA LYS A 85 -1.10 -22.53 -8.61
C LYS A 85 0.26 -23.23 -8.55
N PRO A 86 0.32 -24.57 -8.42
CA PRO A 86 1.59 -25.27 -8.40
C PRO A 86 2.33 -24.97 -9.70
N GLY A 87 3.50 -24.33 -9.57
CA GLY A 87 4.34 -24.00 -10.71
C GLY A 87 4.76 -25.27 -11.42
N THR A 88 4.42 -25.38 -12.70
CA THR A 88 5.03 -26.36 -13.60
C THR A 88 6.51 -25.99 -13.75
N MET A 89 7.39 -26.75 -13.10
CA MET A 89 8.81 -26.74 -13.46
C MET A 89 8.95 -27.28 -14.88
N TYR A 90 9.50 -26.47 -15.79
CA TYR A 90 10.14 -27.00 -16.99
C TYR A 90 11.62 -27.20 -16.65
N GLY A 91 12.05 -28.46 -16.72
CA GLY A 91 13.46 -28.86 -16.63
C GLY A 91 14.21 -28.68 -17.94
#